data_AF-A0A1H3E2J6-F1
#
_entry.id   AF-A0A1H3E2J6-F1
#
_cell.length_a   1.000
_cell.length_b   1.000
_cell.length_c   1.000
_cell.angle_alpha   90.00
_cell.angle_beta   90.00
_cell.angle_gamma   90.00
#
_symmetry.space_group_name_H-M   'P 1'
#
loop_
_entity.id
_entity.type
_entity.pdbx_description
1 polymer ?
#
loop_
_entity_poly.entity_id
_entity_poly.type
_entity_poly.pdbx_seq_one_letter_code
_entity_poly.pdbx_strand_id
1 'polypeptide(L)'
;MEWYLNVLKNYAVFSGRARRKEYWLFILIHSVIATGLVIVDFQLQLYFILYMSYALVMLVPCMSVIVRRLHDTGRSGWWYFVSAA
;
A
#
# COMPACT_ATOMS: atom_id res chain seq x y z
N MET A 1 17.20 -4.54 -7.64
CA MET A 1 16.83 -3.12 -7.81
C MET A 1 15.65 -2.97 -8.78
N GLU A 2 15.65 -3.61 -9.95
CA GLU A 2 14.55 -3.67 -10.94
C GLU A 2 13.15 -4.02 -10.36
N TRP A 3 13.09 -4.92 -9.37
CA TRP A 3 11.82 -5.43 -8.83
C TRP A 3 11.06 -4.40 -8.00
N TYR A 4 11.77 -3.47 -7.34
CA TYR A 4 11.17 -2.39 -6.54
C TYR A 4 10.48 -1.37 -7.44
N LEU A 5 11.12 -1.02 -8.56
CA LEU A 5 10.58 -0.09 -9.55
C LEU A 5 9.37 -0.68 -10.28
N ASN A 6 9.35 -2.00 -10.51
CA ASN A 6 8.22 -2.67 -11.15
C ASN A 6 6.95 -2.73 -10.27
N VAL A 7 7.11 -2.72 -8.93
CA VAL A 7 5.99 -2.63 -7.97
C VAL A 7 5.41 -1.22 -7.93
N LEU A 8 6.24 -0.18 -8.03
CA LEU A 8 5.78 1.20 -8.18
C LEU A 8 5.12 1.45 -9.55
N LYS A 9 5.64 0.83 -10.63
CA LYS A 9 5.06 0.93 -11.98
C LYS A 9 3.70 0.22 -12.11
N ASN A 10 3.48 -0.86 -11.37
CA ASN A 10 2.23 -1.63 -11.39
C ASN A 10 1.35 -1.38 -10.14
N TYR A 11 1.56 -0.29 -9.40
CA TYR A 11 0.87 -0.04 -8.14
C TYR A 11 -0.67 0.01 -8.30
N ALA A 12 -1.15 0.45 -9.47
CA ALA A 12 -2.56 0.58 -9.81
C ALA A 12 -3.12 -0.61 -10.61
N VAL A 13 -2.40 -1.73 -10.69
CA VAL A 13 -2.88 -2.94 -11.40
C VAL A 13 -3.67 -3.81 -10.45
N PHE A 14 -5.00 -3.71 -10.50
CA PHE A 14 -5.94 -4.52 -9.73
C PHE A 14 -6.11 -5.95 -10.26
N SER A 15 -5.48 -6.29 -11.38
CA SER A 15 -5.58 -7.60 -12.03
C SER A 15 -4.41 -8.53 -11.68
N GLY A 16 -4.71 -9.82 -11.57
CA GLY A 16 -3.72 -10.86 -11.25
C GLY A 16 -3.59 -11.17 -9.76
N ARG A 17 -2.61 -12.02 -9.44
CA ARG A 17 -2.37 -12.58 -8.09
C ARG A 17 -1.14 -11.93 -7.47
N ALA A 18 -1.22 -11.56 -6.20
CA ALA A 18 -0.09 -11.00 -5.47
C ALA A 18 0.71 -12.13 -4.81
N ARG A 19 1.96 -12.33 -5.21
CA ARG A 19 2.80 -13.33 -4.51
C ARG A 19 3.06 -12.86 -3.08
N ARG A 20 3.14 -13.79 -2.12
CA ARG A 20 3.41 -13.46 -0.69
C ARG A 20 4.62 -12.53 -0.51
N LYS A 21 5.66 -12.69 -1.34
CA LYS A 21 6.85 -11.84 -1.34
C LYS A 21 6.55 -10.38 -1.74
N GLU A 22 5.66 -10.15 -2.70
CA GLU A 22 5.27 -8.80 -3.15
C GLU A 22 4.45 -8.08 -2.08
N TYR A 23 3.53 -8.80 -1.40
CA TYR A 23 2.77 -8.27 -0.27
C TYR A 23 3.69 -7.82 0.87
N TRP A 24 4.60 -8.69 1.31
CA TRP A 24 5.51 -8.37 2.41
C TRP A 24 6.51 -7.26 2.04
N LEU A 25 6.98 -7.24 0.80
CA LEU A 25 7.85 -6.17 0.32
C LEU A 25 7.10 -4.84 0.29
N PHE A 26 5.87 -4.80 -0.23
CA PHE A 26 5.04 -3.59 -0.22
C PHE A 26 4.80 -3.08 1.20
N ILE A 27 4.40 -3.96 2.13
CA ILE A 27 4.19 -3.57 3.54
C ILE A 27 5.46 -3.06 4.19
N LEU A 28 6.59 -3.75 4.00
CA LEU A 28 7.86 -3.35 4.58
C LEU A 28 8.27 -1.96 4.09
N ILE A 29 8.18 -1.72 2.77
CA ILE A 29 8.52 -0.44 2.17
C ILE A 29 7.58 0.65 2.67
N HIS A 30 6.27 0.39 2.64
CA HIS A 30 5.26 1.34 3.09
C HIS A 30 5.46 1.73 4.55
N SER A 31 5.77 0.76 5.43
CA SER A 31 6.01 1.00 6.85
C SER A 31 7.32 1.76 7.11
N VAL A 32 8.38 1.49 6.34
CA VAL A 32 9.63 2.28 6.40
C VAL A 32 9.39 3.73 5.98
N ILE A 33 8.71 3.96 4.85
CA ILE A 33 8.41 5.31 4.35
C ILE A 33 7.48 6.05 5.31
N ALA A 34 6.43 5.39 5.82
CA ALA A 34 5.50 5.98 6.79
C ALA A 34 6.21 6.41 8.07
N THR A 35 7.10 5.56 8.61
CA THR A 35 7.90 5.90 9.80
C THR A 35 8.82 7.09 9.54
N GLY A 36 9.50 7.12 8.38
CA GLY A 36 10.35 8.24 7.98
C GLY A 36 9.58 9.55 7.85
N LEU A 37 8.40 9.53 7.23
CA LEU A 37 7.54 10.71 7.07
C LEU A 37 7.07 11.27 8.42
N VAL A 38 6.69 10.41 9.36
CA VAL A 38 6.31 10.84 10.72
C VAL A 38 7.47 11.55 11.39
N ILE A 39 8.68 11.01 11.33
CA ILE A 39 9.87 11.66 11.92
C ILE A 39 10.13 13.03 11.28
N VAL A 40 10.02 13.15 9.96
CA VAL A 40 10.21 14.42 9.24
C VAL A 40 9.13 15.44 9.63
N ASP A 41 7.86 15.04 9.69
CA ASP A 41 6.75 15.90 10.13
C ASP A 41 6.95 16.42 11.56
N PHE A 42 7.46 15.58 12.47
CA PHE A 42 7.80 15.98 13.84
C PHE A 42 8.94 16.99 13.88
N GLN A 43 9.99 16.79 13.07
CA GLN A 43 11.16 17.69 13.06
C GLN A 43 10.86 19.05 12.41
N LEU A 44 9.98 19.08 11.42
CA LEU A 44 9.60 20.31 10.70
C LEU A 44 8.35 20.99 11.28
N GLN A 45 7.71 20.41 12.31
CA GLN A 45 6.46 20.89 12.92
C GLN A 45 5.32 21.09 11.90
N LEU A 46 5.22 20.22 10.90
CA LEU A 46 4.28 20.36 9.78
C LEU A 46 2.88 19.79 10.04
N TYR A 47 2.53 19.57 11.31
CA TYR A 47 1.21 19.05 11.74
C TYR A 47 0.71 17.83 10.93
N PHE A 48 1.62 16.91 10.57
CA PHE A 48 1.31 15.70 9.81
C PHE A 48 0.79 15.91 8.38
N ILE A 49 0.97 17.09 7.78
CA ILE A 49 0.51 17.37 6.41
C ILE A 49 1.19 16.45 5.40
N LEU A 50 2.50 16.18 5.54
CA LEU A 50 3.20 15.27 4.62
C LEU A 50 2.68 13.84 4.77
N TYR A 51 2.57 13.35 6.01
CA TYR A 51 2.00 12.04 6.28
C TYR A 51 0.57 11.89 5.73
N MET A 52 -0.30 12.89 5.92
CA MET A 52 -1.67 12.86 5.41
C MET A 52 -1.72 12.81 3.88
N SER A 53 -0.92 13.64 3.21
CA SER A 53 -0.88 13.65 1.74
C SER A 53 -0.38 12.30 1.18
N TYR A 54 0.64 11.72 1.81
CA TYR A 54 1.15 10.39 1.47
C TYR A 54 0.11 9.29 1.72
N ALA A 55 -0.60 9.33 2.84
CA ALA A 55 -1.66 8.38 3.17
C ALA A 55 -2.79 8.40 2.12
N LEU A 56 -3.14 9.59 1.61
CA LEU A 56 -4.15 9.74 0.58
C LEU A 56 -3.74 9.07 -0.75
N VAL A 57 -2.47 9.25 -1.15
CA VAL A 57 -1.93 8.59 -2.34
C VAL A 57 -1.81 7.08 -2.13
N MET A 58 -1.47 6.65 -0.90
CA MET A 58 -1.27 5.24 -0.57
C MET A 58 -2.55 4.45 -0.31
N LEU A 59 -3.71 5.10 -0.21
CA LEU A 59 -5.01 4.41 -0.15
C LEU A 59 -5.23 3.48 -1.34
N VAL A 60 -4.99 3.96 -2.56
CA VAL A 60 -5.20 3.19 -3.79
C VAL A 60 -4.30 1.93 -3.88
N PRO A 61 -2.97 1.99 -3.67
CA PRO A 61 -2.13 0.80 -3.65
C PRO A 61 -2.48 -0.17 -2.53
N CYS A 62 -2.80 0.32 -1.32
CA CYS A 62 -3.23 -0.55 -0.22
C CYS A 62 -4.48 -1.34 -0.61
N MET A 63 -5.47 -0.68 -1.22
CA MET A 63 -6.67 -1.34 -1.74
C MET A 63 -6.35 -2.36 -2.84
N SER A 64 -5.48 -2.00 -3.78
CA SER A 64 -5.04 -2.86 -4.88
C SER A 64 -4.40 -4.16 -4.38
N VAL A 65 -3.49 -4.08 -3.41
CA VAL A 65 -2.81 -5.25 -2.84
C VAL A 65 -3.78 -6.17 -2.11
N ILE A 66 -4.74 -5.61 -1.36
CA ILE A 66 -5.71 -6.41 -0.62
C ILE A 66 -6.68 -7.11 -1.56
N VAL A 67 -7.18 -6.41 -2.58
CA VAL A 67 -8.05 -7.00 -3.62
C VAL A 67 -7.36 -8.15 -4.35
N ARG A 68 -6.08 -8.01 -4.72
CA ARG A 68 -5.32 -9.08 -5.38
C ARG A 68 -5.10 -10.30 -4.48
N ARG A 69 -4.90 -10.08 -3.17
CA ARG A 69 -4.81 -11.17 -2.19
C ARG A 69 -6.15 -11.85 -1.96
N LEU A 70 -7.24 -11.11 -2.10
CA LEU A 70 -8.58 -11.61 -1.94
C LEU A 70 -9.05 -12.38 -3.19
N HIS A 71 -8.55 -12.01 -4.37
CA HIS A 71 -8.62 -12.84 -5.57
C HIS A 71 -7.88 -14.18 -5.41
N ASP A 72 -6.82 -14.27 -4.59
CA ASP A 72 -6.13 -15.55 -4.33
C ASP A 72 -7.01 -16.56 -3.56
N THR A 73 -7.99 -16.08 -2.77
CA THR A 73 -9.00 -16.91 -2.08
C THR A 73 -10.27 -17.13 -2.91
N GLY A 74 -10.27 -16.73 -4.19
CA GLY A 74 -11.41 -16.87 -5.10
C GLY A 74 -12.56 -15.91 -4.81
N ARG A 75 -12.34 -14.87 -3.98
CA ARG A 75 -13.36 -13.87 -3.62
C ARG A 75 -13.16 -12.60 -4.44
N SER A 76 -14.24 -11.92 -4.80
CA SER A 76 -14.17 -10.65 -5.55
C SER A 76 -13.73 -9.48 -4.65
N GLY A 77 -13.03 -8.49 -5.21
CA GLY A 77 -12.50 -7.33 -4.46
C GLY A 77 -13.52 -6.57 -3.57
N TRP A 78 -14.82 -6.69 -3.84
CA TRP A 78 -15.91 -6.15 -3.02
C TRP A 78 -15.97 -6.71 -1.58
N TRP A 79 -15.46 -7.92 -1.34
CA TRP A 79 -15.36 -8.48 0.01
C TRP A 79 -14.43 -7.70 0.92
N TYR A 80 -13.59 -6.80 0.38
CA TYR A 80 -12.83 -5.86 1.21
C TYR A 80 -13.76 -5.05 2.12
N PHE A 81 -14.85 -4.50 1.57
CA PHE A 81 -15.83 -3.72 2.33
C PHE A 81 -16.63 -4.58 3.32
N VAL A 82 -16.81 -5.86 3.02
CA VAL A 82 -17.48 -6.81 3.91
C VAL A 82 -16.57 -7.24 5.07
N SER A 83 -15.25 -7.29 4.86
CA SER A 83 -14.28 -7.58 5.93
C SER A 83 -13.91 -6.37 6.79
N ALA A 84 -14.24 -5.16 6.33
CA ALA A 84 -13.99 -3.90 7.02
C ALA A 84 -15.18 -3.42 7.88
N ALA A 85 -16.26 -4.22 7.94
CA ALA A 85 -17.44 -4.04 8.81
C ALA A 85 -17.47 -5.13 9.88
#